data_AF-A0A957DSK7-F1
#
_entry.id   AF-A0A957DSK7-F1
#
_cell.length_a   1.000
_cell.length_b   1.000
_cell.length_c   1.000
_cell.angle_alpha   90.00
_cell.angle_beta   90.00
_cell.angle_gamma   90.00
#
_symmetry.space_group_name_H-M   'P 1'
#
loop_
_entity.id
_entity.type
_entity.pdbx_description
1 polymer ?
#
loop_
_entity_poly.entity_id
_entity_poly.type
_entity_poly.pdbx_seq_one_letter_code
_entity_poly.pdbx_strand_id
1 'polypeptide(L)'
;MAKKQTPNILIPPDQVQVKVAEWQSRNEPVLLGEGQEPLFLELVAELLGKRPLTSKKYQHTMRTYARQGLPWLSKSNVIRLYEELCEAGWAEFDPDVRIHLQMKPIRSQAGVTVVTVLTKPYPCPGKCIFCPTDVRMPKSYLHDEPGAQRAERHGFDPYAQTAARIRALEQIGHPAEKIELLILGGTWSSYRRDYQEWFVKRCLDAMNGEDSETLVEAQEKNAVGPRRNVGLVVETRQDHVDVDELRWLRYLGVTKVQVGIQSLDERVLALNNRGHDVQSTRDAFRLLRLGGFKIHGHWMANLLGATPESDVADFGKIWADTAVRPDELKLYPCMLVENAELYDYWQRGEYQPYDEETLTELLVACKVQVPRYVRLNRVIRDFPTTNVVAGNKKANLRQIALNRMAERGLQCNCIRCREVRRHKVTREDVQLRIETYETDATTEHFLSFETDDDKLAGFLRLSLPHKDAPHPLPELENHAMIREVHVYGPALNLGEGSSGEAQHMGLGSELIHKAKEMARDAGYGRIAVISAIGTREYYAKYHNFQMDGLYMTADLMVNGEL
;
A
#
# COMPACT_ATOMS: atom_id res chain seq x y z
N MET A 1 9.34 -38.17 -22.71
CA MET A 1 10.33 -37.40 -23.51
C MET A 1 10.57 -36.07 -22.82
N ALA A 2 11.74 -35.90 -22.20
CA ALA A 2 12.10 -34.67 -21.50
C ALA A 2 12.32 -33.53 -22.52
N LYS A 3 11.49 -32.49 -22.47
CA LYS A 3 11.74 -31.25 -23.22
C LYS A 3 12.90 -30.52 -22.54
N LYS A 4 14.02 -30.40 -23.25
CA LYS A 4 15.17 -29.58 -22.85
C LYS A 4 14.71 -28.16 -22.53
N GLN A 5 14.94 -27.73 -21.29
CA GLN A 5 14.79 -26.34 -20.85
C GLN A 5 15.77 -25.46 -21.63
N THR A 6 15.26 -24.40 -22.25
CA THR A 6 16.07 -23.31 -22.79
C THR A 6 16.57 -22.44 -21.62
N PRO A 7 17.84 -22.01 -21.60
CA PRO A 7 18.37 -21.14 -20.55
C PRO A 7 17.66 -19.78 -20.56
N ASN A 8 17.52 -19.16 -19.38
CA ASN A 8 17.02 -17.80 -19.18
C ASN A 8 17.85 -16.80 -20.00
N ILE A 9 17.35 -16.41 -21.17
CA ILE A 9 17.90 -15.30 -21.94
C ILE A 9 17.20 -14.05 -21.40
N LEU A 10 17.96 -13.20 -20.71
CA LEU A 10 17.60 -11.81 -20.46
C LEU A 10 17.29 -11.18 -21.82
N ILE A 11 16.05 -10.74 -22.03
CA ILE A 11 15.67 -10.02 -23.25
C ILE A 11 16.48 -8.72 -23.23
N PRO A 12 17.33 -8.46 -24.23
CA PRO A 12 18.19 -7.29 -24.22
C PRO A 12 17.36 -5.99 -24.34
N PRO A 13 17.85 -4.85 -23.82
CA PRO A 13 17.08 -3.60 -23.68
C PRO A 13 16.46 -3.07 -24.98
N ASP A 14 17.09 -3.36 -26.12
CA ASP A 14 16.66 -3.03 -27.48
C ASP A 14 15.34 -3.73 -27.85
N GLN A 15 15.16 -5.00 -27.45
CA GLN A 15 13.92 -5.74 -27.70
C GLN A 15 12.76 -5.30 -26.80
N VAL A 16 13.06 -4.72 -25.63
CA VAL A 16 12.06 -4.07 -24.75
C VAL A 16 11.58 -2.77 -25.39
N GLN A 17 12.47 -1.97 -25.98
CA GLN A 17 12.11 -0.74 -26.70
C GLN A 17 11.17 -1.01 -27.89
N VAL A 18 11.41 -2.08 -28.66
CA VAL A 18 10.56 -2.46 -29.81
C VAL A 18 9.13 -2.82 -29.35
N LYS A 19 8.98 -3.59 -28.26
CA LYS A 19 7.65 -3.94 -27.73
C LYS A 19 6.95 -2.76 -27.04
N VAL A 20 7.70 -1.84 -26.44
CA VAL A 20 7.17 -0.58 -25.91
C VAL A 20 6.67 0.29 -27.06
N ALA A 21 7.41 0.38 -28.18
CA ALA A 21 7.02 1.11 -29.37
C ALA A 21 5.77 0.52 -30.07
N GLU A 22 5.68 -0.81 -30.19
CA GLU A 22 4.49 -1.51 -30.72
C GLU A 22 3.25 -1.36 -29.81
N TRP A 23 3.46 -1.21 -28.50
CA TRP A 23 2.37 -0.91 -27.56
C TRP A 23 1.99 0.57 -27.56
N GLN A 24 2.95 1.47 -27.76
CA GLN A 24 2.75 2.92 -27.90
C GLN A 24 1.99 3.26 -29.18
N SER A 25 2.31 2.63 -30.32
CA SER A 25 1.61 2.84 -31.59
C SER A 25 0.14 2.38 -31.56
N ARG A 26 -0.21 1.43 -30.68
CA ARG A 26 -1.59 0.99 -30.43
C ARG A 26 -2.37 1.90 -29.46
N ASN A 27 -1.71 2.85 -28.81
CA ASN A 27 -2.27 3.74 -27.79
C ASN A 27 -1.96 5.22 -28.08
N GLU A 28 -1.79 5.60 -29.35
CA GLU A 28 -1.59 7.00 -29.72
C GLU A 28 -2.75 7.88 -29.22
N PRO A 29 -2.46 9.10 -28.75
CA PRO A 29 -3.47 10.04 -28.30
C PRO A 29 -4.43 10.35 -29.46
N VAL A 30 -5.72 10.10 -29.25
CA VAL A 30 -6.74 10.54 -30.20
C VAL A 30 -6.81 12.06 -30.14
N LEU A 31 -6.42 12.73 -31.22
CA LEU A 31 -6.49 14.18 -31.37
C LEU A 31 -7.87 14.60 -31.87
N LEU A 32 -8.28 15.82 -31.50
CA LEU A 32 -9.41 16.49 -32.15
C LEU A 32 -8.97 16.96 -33.53
N GLY A 33 -9.88 16.90 -34.51
CA GLY A 33 -9.69 17.62 -35.77
C GLY A 33 -9.82 19.12 -35.56
N GLU A 34 -9.24 19.92 -36.47
CA GLU A 34 -9.35 21.39 -36.42
C GLU A 34 -10.83 21.83 -36.38
N GLY A 35 -11.17 22.69 -35.42
CA GLY A 35 -12.52 23.26 -35.28
C GLY A 35 -13.52 22.38 -34.52
N GLN A 36 -13.08 21.25 -33.95
CA GLN A 36 -13.94 20.34 -33.18
C GLN A 36 -14.01 20.68 -31.68
N GLU A 37 -13.30 21.70 -31.22
CA GLU A 37 -13.19 22.11 -29.82
C GLU A 37 -14.55 22.52 -29.22
N PRO A 38 -15.40 23.32 -29.90
CA PRO A 38 -16.73 23.66 -29.36
C PRO A 38 -17.63 22.43 -29.19
N LEU A 39 -17.63 21.55 -30.19
CA LEU A 39 -18.42 20.31 -30.18
C LEU A 39 -17.93 19.35 -29.08
N PHE A 40 -16.64 19.34 -28.79
CA PHE A 40 -16.07 18.59 -27.69
C PHE A 40 -16.48 19.16 -26.32
N LEU A 41 -16.54 20.48 -26.16
CA LEU A 41 -17.02 21.10 -24.91
C LEU A 41 -18.52 20.82 -24.67
N GLU A 42 -19.33 20.76 -25.73
CA GLU A 42 -20.74 20.30 -25.64
C GLU A 42 -20.83 18.85 -25.15
N LEU A 43 -19.99 17.96 -25.68
CA LEU A 43 -19.87 16.57 -25.20
C LEU A 43 -19.56 16.54 -23.69
N VAL A 44 -18.60 17.34 -23.22
CA VAL A 44 -18.22 17.40 -21.81
C VAL A 44 -19.38 17.88 -20.95
N ALA A 45 -20.08 18.95 -21.36
CA ALA A 45 -21.25 19.48 -20.65
C ALA A 45 -22.41 18.46 -20.58
N GLU A 46 -22.69 17.75 -21.68
CA GLU A 46 -23.74 16.72 -21.70
C GLU A 46 -23.37 15.52 -20.82
N LEU A 47 -22.09 15.13 -20.79
CA LEU A 47 -21.62 14.08 -19.89
C LEU A 47 -21.80 14.49 -18.42
N LEU A 48 -21.42 15.72 -18.05
CA LEU A 48 -21.60 16.27 -16.70
C LEU A 48 -23.06 16.28 -16.23
N GLY A 49 -24.00 16.59 -17.15
CA GLY A 49 -25.44 16.62 -16.86
C GLY A 49 -26.04 15.24 -16.56
N LYS A 50 -25.35 14.14 -16.88
CA LYS A 50 -25.88 12.77 -16.75
C LYS A 50 -25.46 12.09 -15.45
N ARG A 51 -25.97 12.57 -14.30
CA ARG A 51 -25.75 11.93 -12.98
C ARG A 51 -26.83 10.85 -12.67
N PRO A 52 -26.47 9.60 -12.30
CA PRO A 52 -25.15 8.97 -12.37
C PRO A 52 -24.79 8.54 -13.80
N LEU A 53 -23.50 8.64 -14.15
CA LEU A 53 -22.98 8.31 -15.48
C LEU A 53 -22.59 6.82 -15.56
N THR A 54 -23.51 6.01 -16.03
CA THR A 54 -23.27 4.58 -16.26
C THR A 54 -22.50 4.34 -17.55
N SER A 55 -21.86 3.17 -17.70
CA SER A 55 -21.17 2.80 -18.95
C SER A 55 -22.10 2.84 -20.17
N LYS A 56 -23.39 2.48 -20.00
CA LYS A 56 -24.40 2.57 -21.05
C LYS A 56 -24.67 4.02 -21.46
N LYS A 57 -24.86 4.92 -20.48
CA LYS A 57 -25.08 6.35 -20.74
C LYS A 57 -23.88 6.98 -21.45
N TYR A 58 -22.67 6.65 -21.00
CA TYR A 58 -21.44 7.10 -21.62
C TYR A 58 -21.32 6.66 -23.08
N GLN A 59 -21.48 5.35 -23.35
CA GLN A 59 -21.42 4.84 -24.73
C GLN A 59 -22.49 5.46 -25.62
N HIS A 60 -23.69 5.70 -25.10
CA HIS A 60 -24.76 6.35 -25.86
C HIS A 60 -24.40 7.80 -26.22
N THR A 61 -23.97 8.60 -25.24
CA THR A 61 -23.52 9.98 -25.49
C THR A 61 -22.36 9.98 -26.49
N MET A 62 -21.33 9.14 -26.30
CA MET A 62 -20.21 9.05 -27.24
C MET A 62 -20.64 8.71 -28.67
N ARG A 63 -21.61 7.81 -28.86
CA ARG A 63 -22.14 7.50 -30.20
C ARG A 63 -22.84 8.70 -30.84
N THR A 64 -23.55 9.50 -30.06
CA THR A 64 -24.23 10.71 -30.55
C THR A 64 -23.20 11.72 -31.09
N TYR A 65 -22.17 12.03 -30.32
CA TYR A 65 -21.14 12.98 -30.73
C TYR A 65 -20.20 12.41 -31.80
N ALA A 66 -19.96 11.09 -31.81
CA ALA A 66 -19.20 10.46 -32.88
C ALA A 66 -19.89 10.59 -34.25
N ARG A 67 -21.23 10.58 -34.28
CA ARG A 67 -22.00 10.85 -35.51
C ARG A 67 -21.96 12.31 -35.94
N GLN A 68 -21.64 13.22 -35.03
CA GLN A 68 -21.50 14.65 -35.31
C GLN A 68 -20.08 15.03 -35.74
N GLY A 69 -19.18 14.04 -35.84
CA GLY A 69 -17.83 14.21 -36.39
C GLY A 69 -16.71 14.04 -35.37
N LEU A 70 -17.01 13.94 -34.07
CA LEU A 70 -15.98 13.67 -33.07
C LEU A 70 -15.42 12.23 -33.21
N PRO A 71 -14.14 12.01 -32.91
CA PRO A 71 -13.63 10.65 -32.84
C PRO A 71 -14.21 9.90 -31.64
N TRP A 72 -14.12 8.57 -31.63
CA TRP A 72 -14.50 7.79 -30.47
C TRP A 72 -13.50 8.01 -29.32
N LEU A 73 -13.93 8.74 -28.29
CA LEU A 73 -13.10 9.04 -27.13
C LEU A 73 -13.40 8.10 -25.97
N SER A 74 -12.35 7.48 -25.44
CA SER A 74 -12.35 6.87 -24.12
C SER A 74 -12.50 7.94 -23.04
N LYS A 75 -12.98 7.60 -21.84
CA LYS A 75 -13.13 8.57 -20.73
C LYS A 75 -11.81 9.27 -20.41
N SER A 76 -10.70 8.55 -20.52
CA SER A 76 -9.33 9.05 -20.38
C SER A 76 -9.00 10.13 -21.42
N ASN A 77 -9.36 9.90 -22.68
CA ASN A 77 -9.13 10.89 -23.74
C ASN A 77 -10.01 12.12 -23.57
N VAL A 78 -11.24 11.96 -23.06
CA VAL A 78 -12.10 13.11 -22.73
C VAL A 78 -11.48 13.94 -21.60
N ILE A 79 -10.97 13.34 -20.53
CA ILE A 79 -10.32 14.10 -19.45
C ILE A 79 -9.09 14.86 -19.98
N ARG A 80 -8.20 14.16 -20.71
CA ARG A 80 -6.98 14.76 -21.26
C ARG A 80 -7.28 15.94 -22.20
N LEU A 81 -8.15 15.73 -23.19
CA LEU A 81 -8.50 16.79 -24.15
C LEU A 81 -9.19 17.98 -23.48
N TYR A 82 -9.98 17.74 -22.43
CA TYR A 82 -10.57 18.81 -21.63
C TYR A 82 -9.51 19.64 -20.90
N GLU A 83 -8.55 18.99 -20.24
CA GLU A 83 -7.43 19.67 -19.56
C GLU A 83 -6.58 20.48 -20.56
N GLU A 84 -6.24 19.91 -21.72
CA GLU A 84 -5.52 20.60 -22.80
C GLU A 84 -6.28 21.84 -23.32
N LEU A 85 -7.59 21.74 -23.47
CA LEU A 85 -8.42 22.88 -23.89
C LEU A 85 -8.54 23.96 -22.81
N CYS A 86 -8.58 23.57 -21.53
CA CYS A 86 -8.53 24.53 -20.42
C CYS A 86 -7.21 25.28 -20.38
N GLU A 87 -6.08 24.58 -20.54
CA GLU A 87 -4.75 25.20 -20.63
C GLU A 87 -4.63 26.14 -21.84
N ALA A 88 -5.25 25.77 -22.96
CA ALA A 88 -5.33 26.59 -24.16
C ALA A 88 -6.37 27.73 -24.08
N GLY A 89 -7.07 27.91 -22.94
CA GLY A 89 -7.99 29.02 -22.69
C GLY A 89 -9.39 28.87 -23.29
N TRP A 90 -9.77 27.69 -23.76
CA TRP A 90 -11.10 27.43 -24.35
C TRP A 90 -12.21 27.26 -23.30
N ALA A 91 -11.85 26.88 -22.07
CA ALA A 91 -12.79 26.72 -20.95
C ALA A 91 -12.09 26.91 -19.60
N GLU A 92 -12.83 27.35 -18.59
CA GLU A 92 -12.34 27.33 -17.21
C GLU A 92 -12.29 25.88 -16.69
N PHE A 93 -11.23 25.52 -15.95
CA PHE A 93 -11.07 24.18 -15.42
C PHE A 93 -12.05 23.92 -14.28
N ASP A 94 -12.96 22.97 -14.48
CA ASP A 94 -13.92 22.47 -13.50
C ASP A 94 -13.48 21.10 -12.98
N PRO A 95 -13.07 21.01 -11.69
CA PRO A 95 -12.71 19.75 -11.05
C PRO A 95 -13.80 18.67 -11.10
N ASP A 96 -15.08 19.06 -11.18
CA ASP A 96 -16.20 18.11 -11.25
C ASP A 96 -16.17 17.29 -12.55
N VAL A 97 -15.66 17.82 -13.66
CA VAL A 97 -15.50 17.07 -14.93
C VAL A 97 -14.61 15.86 -14.71
N ARG A 98 -13.45 16.07 -14.09
CA ARG A 98 -12.49 15.01 -13.79
C ARG A 98 -13.08 13.99 -12.82
N ILE A 99 -13.72 14.45 -11.74
CA ILE A 99 -14.35 13.57 -10.74
C ILE A 99 -15.46 12.72 -11.35
N HIS A 100 -16.25 13.29 -12.27
CA HIS A 100 -17.40 12.65 -12.89
C HIS A 100 -17.01 11.63 -13.97
N LEU A 101 -15.98 11.93 -14.76
CA LEU A 101 -15.52 11.08 -15.87
C LEU A 101 -14.47 10.05 -15.47
N GLN A 102 -13.90 10.13 -14.26
CA GLN A 102 -13.02 9.10 -13.73
C GLN A 102 -13.68 7.71 -13.77
N MET A 103 -13.08 6.79 -14.55
CA MET A 103 -13.56 5.43 -14.79
C MET A 103 -13.73 4.61 -13.51
N LYS A 104 -12.88 4.88 -12.52
CA LYS A 104 -12.96 4.31 -11.18
C LYS A 104 -12.76 5.44 -10.18
N PRO A 105 -13.59 5.55 -9.14
CA PRO A 105 -13.33 6.50 -8.07
C PRO A 105 -11.92 6.25 -7.49
N ILE A 106 -11.16 7.32 -7.25
CA ILE A 106 -9.87 7.23 -6.55
C ILE A 106 -10.11 6.44 -5.25
N ARG A 107 -9.56 5.22 -5.18
CA ARG A 107 -9.63 4.39 -3.97
C ARG A 107 -8.62 4.84 -2.91
N SER A 108 -7.60 5.60 -3.30
CA SER A 108 -6.59 6.16 -2.42
C SER A 108 -6.95 7.57 -1.96
N GLN A 109 -7.33 7.68 -0.70
CA GLN A 109 -8.04 8.87 -0.22
C GLN A 109 -7.12 10.00 0.20
N ALA A 110 -5.81 9.76 0.31
CA ALA A 110 -4.78 10.76 0.58
C ALA A 110 -4.13 11.36 -0.69
N GLY A 111 -4.68 11.10 -1.88
CA GLY A 111 -4.05 11.49 -3.14
C GLY A 111 -2.76 10.71 -3.47
N VAL A 112 -2.51 9.61 -2.73
CA VAL A 112 -1.34 8.74 -2.93
C VAL A 112 -1.70 7.60 -3.87
N THR A 113 -0.98 7.46 -4.98
CA THR A 113 -1.21 6.40 -5.94
C THR A 113 -0.37 5.16 -5.64
N VAL A 114 -1.02 4.00 -5.52
CA VAL A 114 -0.36 2.72 -5.29
C VAL A 114 0.13 2.15 -6.62
N VAL A 115 1.45 2.04 -6.78
CA VAL A 115 2.11 1.38 -7.91
C VAL A 115 2.64 0.05 -7.43
N THR A 116 2.14 -1.05 -8.01
CA THR A 116 2.55 -2.41 -7.64
C THR A 116 3.34 -3.04 -8.77
N VAL A 117 4.54 -3.51 -8.46
CA VAL A 117 5.45 -4.21 -9.36
C VAL A 117 5.83 -5.57 -8.76
N LEU A 118 6.14 -6.55 -9.60
CA LEU A 118 6.59 -7.86 -9.14
C LEU A 118 8.05 -8.09 -9.54
N THR A 119 8.79 -8.69 -8.62
CA THR A 119 10.15 -9.20 -8.85
C THR A 119 10.12 -10.42 -9.77
N LYS A 120 11.28 -10.80 -10.32
CA LYS A 120 11.40 -12.00 -11.16
C LYS A 120 11.16 -13.28 -10.35
N PRO A 121 10.76 -14.40 -10.98
CA PRO A 121 10.76 -15.71 -10.33
C PRO A 121 12.13 -16.01 -9.70
N TYR A 122 12.12 -16.42 -8.44
CA TYR A 122 13.32 -16.72 -7.67
C TYR A 122 13.01 -17.77 -6.60
N PRO A 123 13.97 -18.65 -6.25
CA PRO A 123 13.75 -19.63 -5.21
C PRO A 123 13.35 -18.98 -3.88
N CYS A 124 12.25 -19.46 -3.30
CA CYS A 124 11.86 -19.15 -1.95
C CYS A 124 12.35 -20.28 -1.03
N PRO A 125 12.96 -19.99 0.14
CA PRO A 125 13.38 -21.04 1.06
C PRO A 125 12.20 -21.79 1.71
N GLY A 126 10.98 -21.22 1.62
CA GLY A 126 9.77 -21.81 2.19
C GLY A 126 9.21 -23.00 1.40
N LYS A 127 8.73 -24.00 2.14
CA LYS A 127 8.08 -25.20 1.63
C LYS A 127 6.59 -25.24 1.99
N CYS A 128 5.96 -24.07 2.16
CA CYS A 128 4.59 -23.96 2.64
C CYS A 128 3.62 -24.70 1.70
N ILE A 129 2.81 -25.61 2.25
CA ILE A 129 1.96 -26.50 1.45
C ILE A 129 0.82 -25.75 0.74
N PHE A 130 0.38 -24.62 1.30
CA PHE A 130 -0.71 -23.79 0.76
C PHE A 130 -0.24 -22.77 -0.28
N CYS A 131 1.08 -22.58 -0.46
CA CYS A 131 1.59 -21.60 -1.41
C CYS A 131 1.59 -22.18 -2.83
N PRO A 132 0.88 -21.57 -3.80
CA PRO A 132 0.97 -22.01 -5.17
C PRO A 132 2.37 -21.86 -5.74
N THR A 133 2.71 -22.74 -6.68
CA THR A 133 3.97 -22.70 -7.42
C THR A 133 3.66 -22.67 -8.91
N ASP A 134 3.83 -21.50 -9.53
CA ASP A 134 3.87 -21.34 -10.98
C ASP A 134 5.31 -21.01 -11.38
N VAL A 135 5.90 -21.80 -12.26
CA VAL A 135 7.32 -21.64 -12.68
C VAL A 135 7.59 -20.29 -13.36
N ARG A 136 6.56 -19.61 -13.86
CA ARG A 136 6.66 -18.29 -14.51
C ARG A 136 6.60 -17.14 -13.51
N MET A 137 6.22 -17.41 -12.27
CA MET A 137 5.92 -16.37 -11.27
C MET A 137 6.77 -16.50 -10.01
N PRO A 138 6.95 -15.41 -9.27
CA PRO A 138 7.41 -15.50 -7.89
C PRO A 138 6.51 -16.41 -7.05
N LYS A 139 7.08 -17.03 -6.01
CA LYS A 139 6.34 -17.93 -5.11
C LYS A 139 5.07 -17.26 -4.60
N SER A 140 3.99 -18.04 -4.52
CA SER A 140 2.65 -17.61 -4.10
C SER A 140 1.85 -16.80 -5.12
N TYR A 141 2.39 -16.40 -6.28
CA TYR A 141 1.65 -15.69 -7.32
C TYR A 141 1.28 -16.61 -8.49
N LEU A 142 0.12 -16.35 -9.11
CA LEU A 142 -0.35 -17.05 -10.31
C LEU A 142 -0.27 -16.14 -11.53
N HIS A 143 0.09 -16.70 -12.69
CA HIS A 143 0.32 -15.91 -13.91
C HIS A 143 -0.90 -15.12 -14.40
N ASP A 144 -2.10 -15.56 -14.06
CA ASP A 144 -3.36 -14.96 -14.48
C ASP A 144 -3.91 -13.93 -13.49
N GLU A 145 -3.20 -13.67 -12.38
CA GLU A 145 -3.48 -12.51 -11.55
C GLU A 145 -3.19 -11.22 -12.33
N PRO A 146 -4.05 -10.18 -12.27
CA PRO A 146 -3.85 -8.97 -13.06
C PRO A 146 -2.49 -8.27 -12.84
N GLY A 147 -1.94 -8.36 -11.62
CA GLY A 147 -0.61 -7.85 -11.29
C GLY A 147 0.51 -8.67 -11.93
N ALA A 148 0.43 -9.98 -11.83
CA ALA A 148 1.34 -10.95 -12.42
C ALA A 148 1.37 -10.86 -13.94
N GLN A 149 0.21 -10.81 -14.60
CA GLN A 149 0.11 -10.63 -16.05
C GLN A 149 0.78 -9.35 -16.55
N ARG A 150 0.75 -8.27 -15.76
CA ARG A 150 1.47 -7.03 -16.11
C ARG A 150 2.98 -7.22 -15.97
N ALA A 151 3.42 -7.82 -14.88
CA ALA A 151 4.84 -8.07 -14.64
C ALA A 151 5.45 -8.98 -15.71
N GLU A 152 4.79 -10.10 -16.04
CA GLU A 152 5.23 -11.07 -17.04
C GLU A 152 5.34 -10.44 -18.44
N ARG A 153 4.35 -9.62 -18.85
CA ARG A 153 4.39 -8.91 -20.14
C ARG A 153 5.57 -7.95 -20.28
N HIS A 154 6.08 -7.45 -19.16
CA HIS A 154 7.28 -6.61 -19.10
C HIS A 154 8.54 -7.40 -18.74
N GLY A 155 8.50 -8.75 -18.73
CA GLY A 155 9.66 -9.58 -18.40
C GLY A 155 10.20 -9.35 -16.99
N PHE A 156 9.35 -8.89 -16.07
CA PHE A 156 9.74 -8.47 -14.72
C PHE A 156 10.76 -7.32 -14.66
N ASP A 157 10.86 -6.52 -15.72
CA ASP A 157 11.69 -5.31 -15.73
C ASP A 157 11.09 -4.24 -14.78
N PRO A 158 11.84 -3.76 -13.77
CA PRO A 158 11.35 -2.80 -12.79
C PRO A 158 10.98 -1.44 -13.38
N TYR A 159 11.73 -0.94 -14.38
CA TYR A 159 11.46 0.35 -14.99
C TYR A 159 10.18 0.28 -15.83
N ALA A 160 10.10 -0.71 -16.73
CA ALA A 160 8.97 -0.88 -17.64
C ALA A 160 7.65 -1.13 -16.88
N GLN A 161 7.68 -1.94 -15.82
CA GLN A 161 6.51 -2.16 -14.96
C GLN A 161 6.03 -0.86 -14.29
N THR A 162 6.96 -0.11 -13.68
CA THR A 162 6.63 1.14 -12.99
C THR A 162 6.12 2.19 -13.96
N ALA A 163 6.84 2.45 -15.05
CA ALA A 163 6.48 3.45 -16.06
C ALA A 163 5.12 3.13 -16.71
N ALA A 164 4.89 1.87 -17.10
CA ALA A 164 3.62 1.45 -17.69
C ALA A 164 2.45 1.60 -16.69
N ARG A 165 2.69 1.31 -15.41
CA ARG A 165 1.66 1.42 -14.37
C ARG A 165 1.32 2.87 -14.06
N ILE A 166 2.31 3.76 -13.99
CA ILE A 166 2.13 5.21 -13.82
C ILE A 166 1.29 5.76 -14.98
N ARG A 167 1.73 5.53 -16.23
CA ARG A 167 1.00 5.97 -17.42
C ARG A 167 -0.44 5.48 -17.45
N ALA A 168 -0.65 4.19 -17.15
CA ALA A 168 -2.00 3.62 -17.13
C ALA A 168 -2.92 4.28 -16.09
N LEU A 169 -2.37 4.75 -14.96
CA LEU A 169 -3.12 5.42 -13.89
C LEU A 169 -3.39 6.88 -14.22
N GLU A 170 -2.40 7.60 -14.74
CA GLU A 170 -2.54 8.97 -15.23
C GLU A 170 -3.60 9.05 -16.34
N GLN A 171 -3.57 8.11 -17.30
CA GLN A 171 -4.56 8.03 -18.37
C GLN A 171 -5.99 7.92 -17.83
N ILE A 172 -6.23 7.12 -16.79
CA ILE A 172 -7.57 7.01 -16.20
C ILE A 172 -7.91 8.14 -15.20
N GLY A 173 -7.10 9.19 -15.16
CA GLY A 173 -7.33 10.42 -14.40
C GLY A 173 -6.85 10.38 -12.94
N HIS A 174 -6.09 9.36 -12.53
CA HIS A 174 -5.54 9.26 -11.18
C HIS A 174 -4.20 10.02 -11.09
N PRO A 175 -4.03 10.96 -10.14
CA PRO A 175 -2.77 11.70 -9.99
C PRO A 175 -1.64 10.75 -9.59
N ALA A 176 -0.45 10.92 -10.17
CA ALA A 176 0.73 10.10 -9.89
C ALA A 176 1.90 10.90 -9.27
N GLU A 177 1.61 12.09 -8.72
CA GLU A 177 2.61 12.94 -8.05
C GLU A 177 3.15 12.34 -6.75
N LYS A 178 2.31 11.58 -6.04
CA LYS A 178 2.66 10.89 -4.80
C LYS A 178 2.44 9.41 -4.99
N ILE A 179 3.50 8.61 -4.96
CA ILE A 179 3.45 7.18 -5.21
C ILE A 179 3.87 6.38 -3.98
N GLU A 180 3.02 5.44 -3.56
CA GLU A 180 3.43 4.33 -2.69
C GLU A 180 3.82 3.15 -3.59
N LEU A 181 5.11 2.82 -3.63
CA LEU A 181 5.65 1.73 -4.43
C LEU A 181 5.58 0.42 -3.62
N LEU A 182 4.88 -0.57 -4.14
CA LEU A 182 4.76 -1.91 -3.58
C LEU A 182 5.55 -2.88 -4.46
N ILE A 183 6.66 -3.37 -3.94
CA ILE A 183 7.45 -4.41 -4.57
C ILE A 183 7.02 -5.75 -3.98
N LEU A 184 6.35 -6.54 -4.82
CA LEU A 184 5.79 -7.83 -4.46
C LEU A 184 6.57 -8.98 -5.12
N GLY A 185 6.34 -10.20 -4.65
CA GLY A 185 6.90 -11.43 -5.15
C GLY A 185 7.11 -12.48 -4.06
N GLY A 186 8.26 -13.15 -4.09
CA GLY A 186 8.58 -14.17 -3.10
C GLY A 186 9.03 -13.57 -1.77
N THR A 187 10.20 -13.98 -1.31
CA THR A 187 10.85 -13.42 -0.12
C THR A 187 11.87 -12.38 -0.59
N TRP A 188 11.56 -11.08 -0.44
CA TRP A 188 12.45 -9.99 -0.88
C TRP A 188 13.89 -10.21 -0.42
N SER A 189 14.07 -10.54 0.86
CA SER A 189 15.37 -10.75 1.50
C SER A 189 16.13 -11.98 1.02
N SER A 190 15.54 -12.86 0.20
CA SER A 190 16.26 -13.98 -0.43
C SER A 190 16.95 -13.59 -1.75
N TYR A 191 16.56 -12.46 -2.36
CA TYR A 191 17.21 -11.97 -3.57
C TYR A 191 18.60 -11.39 -3.22
N ARG A 192 19.54 -11.47 -4.17
CA ARG A 192 20.87 -10.84 -4.00
C ARG A 192 20.75 -9.33 -3.81
N ARG A 193 21.62 -8.77 -2.98
CA ARG A 193 21.70 -7.32 -2.67
C ARG A 193 21.81 -6.46 -3.92
N ASP A 194 22.66 -6.83 -4.87
CA ASP A 194 22.82 -6.12 -6.14
C ASP A 194 21.54 -6.08 -6.99
N TYR A 195 20.78 -7.18 -7.02
CA TYR A 195 19.48 -7.22 -7.68
C TYR A 195 18.46 -6.33 -6.96
N GLN A 196 18.42 -6.37 -5.63
CA GLN A 196 17.50 -5.54 -4.83
C GLN A 196 17.75 -4.05 -5.07
N GLU A 197 19.02 -3.63 -5.00
CA GLU A 197 19.43 -2.25 -5.24
C GLU A 197 19.11 -1.79 -6.66
N TRP A 198 19.51 -2.57 -7.66
CA TRP A 198 19.19 -2.31 -9.07
C TRP A 198 17.67 -2.19 -9.29
N PHE A 199 16.88 -3.08 -8.67
CA PHE A 199 15.43 -3.10 -8.85
C PHE A 199 14.78 -1.83 -8.31
N VAL A 200 15.14 -1.42 -7.09
CA VAL A 200 14.63 -0.18 -6.49
C VAL A 200 15.07 1.02 -7.31
N LYS A 201 16.35 1.10 -7.67
CA LYS A 201 16.90 2.19 -8.50
C LYS A 201 16.12 2.35 -9.80
N ARG A 202 15.89 1.26 -10.54
CA ARG A 202 15.16 1.31 -11.82
C ARG A 202 13.68 1.68 -11.66
N CYS A 203 13.04 1.32 -10.54
CA CYS A 203 11.71 1.84 -10.24
C CYS A 203 11.73 3.36 -9.97
N LEU A 204 12.73 3.87 -9.26
CA LEU A 204 12.88 5.31 -9.03
C LEU A 204 13.21 6.06 -10.33
N ASP A 205 14.10 5.53 -11.17
CA ASP A 205 14.39 6.09 -12.51
C ASP A 205 13.10 6.23 -13.35
N ALA A 206 12.20 5.23 -13.29
CA ALA A 206 10.90 5.31 -13.98
C ALA A 206 9.96 6.38 -13.41
N MET A 207 10.05 6.67 -12.10
CA MET A 207 9.30 7.76 -11.46
C MET A 207 9.90 9.12 -11.82
N ASN A 208 11.24 9.21 -11.84
CA ASN A 208 11.99 10.42 -12.17
C ASN A 208 11.86 10.78 -13.66
N GLY A 209 11.71 9.78 -14.53
CA GLY A 209 11.64 9.96 -15.98
C GLY A 209 13.02 10.02 -16.66
N GLU A 210 14.09 9.77 -15.90
CA GLU A 210 15.47 9.78 -16.36
C GLU A 210 16.29 8.69 -15.67
N ASP A 211 17.39 8.28 -16.29
CA ASP A 211 18.31 7.30 -15.71
C ASP A 211 19.25 7.97 -14.70
N SER A 212 19.65 7.19 -13.69
CA SER A 212 20.67 7.57 -12.71
C SER A 212 21.85 6.60 -12.78
N GLU A 213 23.03 6.95 -12.30
CA GLU A 213 24.18 6.06 -12.21
C GLU A 213 24.05 5.12 -11.00
N THR A 214 23.64 5.66 -9.85
CA THR A 214 23.54 4.94 -8.58
C THR A 214 22.14 4.97 -7.98
N LEU A 215 21.87 4.12 -6.99
CA LEU A 215 20.62 4.20 -6.23
C LEU A 215 20.50 5.54 -5.48
N VAL A 216 21.59 6.01 -4.88
CA VAL A 216 21.60 7.26 -4.09
C VAL A 216 21.20 8.44 -4.97
N GLU A 217 21.78 8.57 -6.15
CA GLU A 217 21.40 9.62 -7.12
C GLU A 217 19.92 9.51 -7.53
N ALA A 218 19.41 8.29 -7.76
CA ALA A 218 18.01 8.08 -8.09
C ALA A 218 17.08 8.52 -6.93
N GLN A 219 17.49 8.32 -5.68
CA GLN A 219 16.77 8.78 -4.50
C GLN A 219 16.81 10.31 -4.35
N GLU A 220 17.96 10.95 -4.59
CA GLU A 220 18.11 12.41 -4.55
C GLU A 220 17.22 13.09 -5.60
N LYS A 221 17.26 12.61 -6.84
CA LYS A 221 16.35 13.06 -7.91
C LYS A 221 14.89 12.85 -7.53
N ASN A 222 14.54 11.71 -6.93
CA ASN A 222 13.16 11.41 -6.57
C ASN A 222 12.62 12.26 -5.41
N ALA A 223 13.49 12.72 -4.51
CA ALA A 223 13.08 13.53 -3.36
C ALA A 223 12.40 14.85 -3.80
N VAL A 224 12.86 15.44 -4.91
CA VAL A 224 12.39 16.72 -5.47
C VAL A 224 11.60 16.57 -6.77
N GLY A 225 11.55 15.35 -7.33
CA GLY A 225 10.95 15.09 -8.63
C GLY A 225 9.42 15.24 -8.67
N PRO A 226 8.82 15.26 -9.88
CA PRO A 226 7.38 15.45 -10.04
C PRO A 226 6.54 14.26 -9.55
N ARG A 227 7.14 13.05 -9.49
CA ARG A 227 6.51 11.81 -9.03
C ARG A 227 7.28 11.25 -7.84
N ARG A 228 6.90 11.69 -6.65
CA ARG A 228 7.61 11.42 -5.41
C ARG A 228 7.24 10.07 -4.82
N ASN A 229 8.25 9.28 -4.43
CA ASN A 229 8.05 8.08 -3.63
C ASN A 229 7.70 8.49 -2.19
N VAL A 230 6.42 8.39 -1.83
CA VAL A 230 5.93 8.71 -0.48
C VAL A 230 5.78 7.47 0.40
N GLY A 231 6.18 6.32 -0.10
CA GLY A 231 6.25 5.06 0.63
C GLY A 231 6.83 3.96 -0.23
N LEU A 232 7.62 3.09 0.38
CA LEU A 232 8.21 1.93 -0.27
C LEU A 232 7.95 0.70 0.59
N VAL A 233 7.32 -0.30 -0.01
CA VAL A 233 6.84 -1.50 0.66
C VAL A 233 7.45 -2.73 0.02
N VAL A 234 8.01 -3.62 0.84
CA VAL A 234 8.50 -4.94 0.41
C VAL A 234 7.83 -6.04 1.23
N GLU A 235 7.83 -7.27 0.72
CA GLU A 235 7.37 -8.45 1.45
C GLU A 235 8.52 -9.44 1.70
N THR A 236 8.63 -9.90 2.95
CA THR A 236 9.67 -10.84 3.37
C THR A 236 9.16 -11.83 4.42
N ARG A 237 10.01 -12.78 4.78
CA ARG A 237 9.75 -13.71 5.87
C ARG A 237 10.43 -13.21 7.14
N GLN A 238 9.83 -13.51 8.28
CA GLN A 238 10.33 -13.14 9.60
C GLN A 238 11.73 -13.70 9.90
N ASP A 239 12.06 -14.89 9.40
CA ASP A 239 13.37 -15.54 9.57
C ASP A 239 14.51 -14.91 8.73
N HIS A 240 14.22 -13.83 7.99
CA HIS A 240 15.20 -13.00 7.29
C HIS A 240 15.37 -11.60 7.92
N VAL A 241 14.69 -11.32 9.04
CA VAL A 241 14.76 -10.01 9.68
C VAL A 241 15.82 -10.02 10.78
N ASP A 242 16.94 -9.37 10.50
CA ASP A 242 18.00 -9.07 11.46
C ASP A 242 18.42 -7.59 11.35
N VAL A 243 19.37 -7.15 12.18
CA VAL A 243 19.82 -5.75 12.24
C VAL A 243 20.43 -5.28 10.92
N ASP A 244 21.18 -6.13 10.22
CA ASP A 244 21.82 -5.77 8.95
C ASP A 244 20.79 -5.67 7.83
N GLU A 245 19.77 -6.53 7.85
CA GLU A 245 18.61 -6.42 6.97
C GLU A 245 17.85 -5.11 7.22
N LEU A 246 17.65 -4.68 8.47
CA LEU A 246 16.99 -3.40 8.75
C LEU A 246 17.75 -2.23 8.12
N ARG A 247 19.08 -2.17 8.30
CA ARG A 247 19.92 -1.13 7.70
C ARG A 247 19.85 -1.17 6.19
N TRP A 248 19.90 -2.36 5.60
CA TRP A 248 19.79 -2.53 4.15
C TRP A 248 18.43 -2.07 3.62
N LEU A 249 17.33 -2.48 4.24
CA LEU A 249 15.98 -2.04 3.87
C LEU A 249 15.85 -0.52 3.98
N ARG A 250 16.46 0.10 5.00
CA ARG A 250 16.49 1.55 5.14
C ARG A 250 17.33 2.24 4.07
N TYR A 251 18.49 1.70 3.73
CA TYR A 251 19.32 2.18 2.62
C TYR A 251 18.55 2.19 1.30
N LEU A 252 17.76 1.14 1.03
CA LEU A 252 16.87 1.08 -0.14
C LEU A 252 15.73 2.13 -0.10
N GLY A 253 15.42 2.69 1.06
CA GLY A 253 14.32 3.64 1.27
C GLY A 253 13.01 2.99 1.74
N VAL A 254 13.02 1.71 2.14
CA VAL A 254 11.81 0.97 2.56
C VAL A 254 11.23 1.56 3.84
N THR A 255 9.94 1.86 3.84
CA THR A 255 9.23 2.43 5.02
C THR A 255 8.21 1.49 5.63
N LYS A 256 7.86 0.41 4.94
CA LYS A 256 6.90 -0.60 5.39
C LYS A 256 7.35 -2.00 4.99
N VAL A 257 7.25 -2.95 5.92
CA VAL A 257 7.59 -4.34 5.67
C VAL A 257 6.34 -5.21 5.87
N GLN A 258 6.07 -6.04 4.86
CA GLN A 258 5.03 -7.04 4.91
C GLN A 258 5.61 -8.38 5.37
N VAL A 259 5.08 -8.92 6.47
CA VAL A 259 5.59 -10.15 7.10
C VAL A 259 4.51 -11.23 7.12
N GLY A 260 4.85 -12.41 6.60
CA GLY A 260 3.96 -13.57 6.56
C GLY A 260 3.88 -14.35 7.87
N ILE A 261 3.14 -13.82 8.86
CA ILE A 261 2.83 -14.48 10.15
C ILE A 261 2.13 -15.82 9.89
N GLN A 262 1.07 -15.78 9.08
CA GLN A 262 0.12 -16.84 8.79
C GLN A 262 -0.67 -17.34 10.00
N SER A 263 -0.03 -17.79 11.07
CA SER A 263 -0.67 -18.22 12.31
C SER A 263 0.24 -17.99 13.52
N LEU A 264 -0.34 -17.86 14.72
CA LEU A 264 0.36 -17.88 16.01
C LEU A 264 0.11 -19.20 16.78
N ASP A 265 -0.22 -20.28 16.06
CA ASP A 265 -0.31 -21.65 16.56
C ASP A 265 0.83 -22.49 15.94
N GLU A 266 1.81 -22.86 16.77
CA GLU A 266 2.97 -23.67 16.37
C GLU A 266 2.58 -24.97 15.69
N ARG A 267 1.49 -25.61 16.12
CA ARG A 267 1.00 -26.85 15.51
C ARG A 267 0.51 -26.60 14.09
N VAL A 268 -0.23 -25.50 13.86
CA VAL A 268 -0.70 -25.11 12.52
C VAL A 268 0.48 -24.75 11.63
N LEU A 269 1.45 -23.98 12.12
CA LEU A 269 2.66 -23.63 11.37
C LEU A 269 3.46 -24.87 10.94
N ALA A 270 3.62 -25.84 11.85
CA ALA A 270 4.29 -27.11 11.60
C ALA A 270 3.56 -27.96 10.56
N LEU A 271 2.24 -28.18 10.73
CA LEU A 271 1.42 -28.95 9.79
C LEU A 271 1.44 -28.37 8.37
N ASN A 272 1.59 -27.05 8.25
CA ASN A 272 1.60 -26.35 6.96
C ASN A 272 3.01 -26.15 6.37
N ASN A 273 4.05 -26.75 6.98
CA ASN A 273 5.45 -26.64 6.57
C ASN A 273 5.92 -25.18 6.39
N ARG A 274 5.50 -24.29 7.31
CA ARG A 274 5.81 -22.85 7.18
C ARG A 274 7.31 -22.56 7.27
N GLY A 275 8.03 -23.36 8.06
CA GLY A 275 9.48 -23.32 8.20
C GLY A 275 10.02 -22.22 9.12
N HIS A 276 9.21 -21.76 10.06
CA HIS A 276 9.59 -20.89 11.19
C HIS A 276 8.59 -21.12 12.34
N ASP A 277 8.90 -20.56 13.50
CA ASP A 277 8.07 -20.59 14.71
C ASP A 277 7.46 -19.21 15.04
N VAL A 278 6.65 -19.16 16.09
CA VAL A 278 6.06 -17.92 16.61
C VAL A 278 7.14 -16.99 17.17
N GLN A 279 8.20 -17.54 17.77
CA GLN A 279 9.29 -16.72 18.31
C GLN A 279 9.99 -15.89 17.23
N SER A 280 10.25 -16.49 16.06
CA SER A 280 10.78 -15.78 14.88
C SER A 280 9.90 -14.60 14.48
N THR A 281 8.57 -14.74 14.61
CA THR A 281 7.63 -13.64 14.35
C THR A 281 7.76 -12.54 15.39
N ARG A 282 7.85 -12.88 16.68
CA ARG A 282 8.05 -11.90 17.76
C ARG A 282 9.34 -11.10 17.56
N ASP A 283 10.44 -11.79 17.28
CA ASP A 283 11.76 -11.16 17.11
C ASP A 283 11.79 -10.24 15.90
N ALA A 284 11.26 -10.69 14.76
CA ALA A 284 11.15 -9.85 13.56
C ALA A 284 10.31 -8.60 13.80
N PHE A 285 9.18 -8.72 14.50
CA PHE A 285 8.30 -7.59 14.80
C PHE A 285 8.94 -6.60 15.77
N ARG A 286 9.62 -7.09 16.82
CA ARG A 286 10.43 -6.26 17.73
C ARG A 286 11.46 -5.45 16.95
N LEU A 287 12.26 -6.12 16.12
CA LEU A 287 13.31 -5.48 15.32
C LEU A 287 12.75 -4.45 14.33
N LEU A 288 11.71 -4.81 13.57
CA LEU A 288 11.07 -3.88 12.63
C LEU A 288 10.52 -2.64 13.33
N ARG A 289 9.93 -2.81 14.53
CA ARG A 289 9.37 -1.71 15.31
C ARG A 289 10.46 -0.76 15.80
N LEU A 290 11.54 -1.30 16.38
CA LEU A 290 12.71 -0.53 16.81
C LEU A 290 13.45 0.14 15.64
N GLY A 291 13.46 -0.47 14.46
CA GLY A 291 13.92 0.16 13.22
C GLY A 291 12.98 1.24 12.65
N GLY A 292 11.82 1.46 13.29
CA GLY A 292 10.82 2.44 12.91
C GLY A 292 9.87 2.02 11.80
N PHE A 293 9.99 0.80 11.25
CA PHE A 293 9.17 0.37 10.12
C PHE A 293 7.69 0.29 10.46
N LYS A 294 6.84 0.60 9.48
CA LYS A 294 5.43 0.18 9.51
C LYS A 294 5.36 -1.33 9.29
N ILE A 295 4.68 -2.04 10.17
CA ILE A 295 4.60 -3.50 10.13
C ILE A 295 3.24 -3.92 9.60
N HIS A 296 3.25 -4.61 8.45
CA HIS A 296 2.05 -5.15 7.83
C HIS A 296 2.05 -6.67 7.90
N GLY A 297 1.31 -7.23 8.85
CA GLY A 297 1.17 -8.69 9.00
C GLY A 297 0.26 -9.32 7.94
N HIS A 298 0.58 -10.54 7.51
CA HIS A 298 -0.35 -11.41 6.79
C HIS A 298 -0.73 -12.55 7.70
N TRP A 299 -2.02 -12.68 8.00
CA TRP A 299 -2.58 -13.77 8.79
C TRP A 299 -3.57 -14.56 7.93
N MET A 300 -3.55 -15.88 8.09
CA MET A 300 -4.35 -16.80 7.30
C MET A 300 -5.26 -17.66 8.16
N ALA A 301 -6.54 -17.69 7.81
CA ALA A 301 -7.51 -18.62 8.36
C ALA A 301 -7.60 -19.90 7.51
N ASN A 302 -8.21 -20.95 8.06
CA ASN A 302 -8.52 -22.18 7.34
C ASN A 302 -7.27 -22.84 6.74
N LEU A 303 -6.15 -22.78 7.47
CA LEU A 303 -4.96 -23.58 7.17
C LEU A 303 -5.19 -25.04 7.58
N LEU A 304 -4.34 -25.96 7.10
CA LEU A 304 -4.45 -27.38 7.47
C LEU A 304 -4.36 -27.54 8.99
N GLY A 305 -5.34 -28.23 9.58
CA GLY A 305 -5.43 -28.49 11.01
C GLY A 305 -6.05 -27.35 11.85
N ALA A 306 -6.53 -26.27 11.24
CA ALA A 306 -7.31 -25.23 11.92
C ALA A 306 -8.82 -25.53 11.88
N THR A 307 -9.55 -25.02 12.88
CA THR A 307 -11.02 -24.94 12.92
C THR A 307 -11.45 -23.47 13.02
N PRO A 308 -12.72 -23.13 12.70
CA PRO A 308 -13.20 -21.75 12.84
C PRO A 308 -12.96 -21.18 14.24
N GLU A 309 -13.17 -21.98 15.29
CA GLU A 309 -12.96 -21.57 16.69
C GLU A 309 -11.47 -21.34 16.97
N SER A 310 -10.59 -22.22 16.48
CA SER A 310 -9.15 -22.03 16.66
C SER A 310 -8.64 -20.82 15.88
N ASP A 311 -9.18 -20.56 14.68
CA ASP A 311 -8.84 -19.39 13.87
C ASP A 311 -9.25 -18.09 14.57
N VAL A 312 -10.46 -18.03 15.17
CA VAL A 312 -10.89 -16.87 15.97
C VAL A 312 -9.96 -16.64 17.16
N ALA A 313 -9.60 -17.70 17.89
CA ALA A 313 -8.70 -17.61 19.03
C ALA A 313 -7.28 -17.19 18.62
N ASP A 314 -6.76 -17.74 17.52
CA ASP A 314 -5.44 -17.41 16.99
C ASP A 314 -5.36 -15.96 16.49
N PHE A 315 -6.42 -15.48 15.84
CA PHE A 315 -6.55 -14.07 15.47
C PHE A 315 -6.49 -13.16 16.70
N GLY A 316 -7.11 -13.55 17.81
CA GLY A 316 -7.06 -12.82 19.08
C GLY A 316 -5.67 -12.71 19.68
N LYS A 317 -4.82 -13.74 19.50
CA LYS A 317 -3.42 -13.72 19.96
C LYS A 317 -2.60 -12.60 19.32
N ILE A 318 -2.91 -12.20 18.09
CA ILE A 318 -2.20 -11.11 17.38
C ILE A 318 -2.25 -9.80 18.20
N TRP A 319 -3.37 -9.58 18.90
CA TRP A 319 -3.61 -8.36 19.68
C TRP A 319 -3.17 -8.53 21.15
N ALA A 320 -3.34 -9.74 21.68
CA ALA A 320 -2.97 -10.07 23.06
C ALA A 320 -1.45 -10.14 23.27
N ASP A 321 -0.72 -10.70 22.30
CA ASP A 321 0.74 -10.82 22.35
C ASP A 321 1.39 -9.47 22.05
N THR A 322 2.01 -8.88 23.08
CA THR A 322 2.62 -7.55 23.02
C THR A 322 3.78 -7.46 22.02
N ALA A 323 4.42 -8.58 21.68
CA ALA A 323 5.49 -8.61 20.70
C ALA A 323 4.97 -8.43 19.26
N VAL A 324 3.75 -8.92 18.99
CA VAL A 324 3.20 -9.02 17.63
C VAL A 324 2.51 -7.71 17.23
N ARG A 325 1.30 -7.37 17.71
CA ARG A 325 0.63 -6.05 17.50
C ARG A 325 1.04 -5.27 16.21
N PRO A 326 0.65 -5.74 15.00
CA PRO A 326 0.97 -5.07 13.73
C PRO A 326 0.21 -3.75 13.56
N ASP A 327 0.72 -2.86 12.71
CA ASP A 327 0.02 -1.63 12.32
C ASP A 327 -1.07 -1.89 11.27
N GLU A 328 -0.78 -2.81 10.35
CA GLU A 328 -1.67 -3.20 9.27
C GLU A 328 -1.79 -4.72 9.20
N LEU A 329 -2.95 -5.23 8.78
CA LEU A 329 -3.15 -6.66 8.60
C LEU A 329 -3.84 -6.98 7.26
N LYS A 330 -3.34 -8.01 6.58
CA LYS A 330 -4.05 -8.76 5.54
C LYS A 330 -4.64 -10.01 6.18
N LEU A 331 -5.97 -10.11 6.17
CA LEU A 331 -6.71 -11.29 6.63
C LEU A 331 -7.04 -12.12 5.39
N TYR A 332 -6.41 -13.28 5.24
CA TYR A 332 -6.56 -14.16 4.08
C TYR A 332 -7.04 -15.54 4.48
N PRO A 333 -8.34 -15.84 4.36
CA PRO A 333 -8.77 -17.23 4.33
C PRO A 333 -7.99 -17.98 3.25
N CYS A 334 -7.48 -19.16 3.59
CA CYS A 334 -6.78 -20.01 2.65
C CYS A 334 -7.68 -20.32 1.45
N MET A 335 -7.13 -20.17 0.24
CA MET A 335 -7.83 -20.48 -1.00
C MET A 335 -7.17 -21.70 -1.63
N LEU A 336 -7.92 -22.77 -1.82
CA LEU A 336 -7.42 -24.02 -2.38
C LEU A 336 -7.20 -23.87 -3.90
N VAL A 337 -5.97 -24.10 -4.34
CA VAL A 337 -5.52 -24.01 -5.73
C VAL A 337 -4.78 -25.30 -6.11
N GLU A 338 -4.96 -25.80 -7.35
CA GLU A 338 -4.44 -27.11 -7.77
C GLU A 338 -2.91 -27.20 -7.76
N ASN A 339 -2.21 -26.08 -7.94
CA ASN A 339 -0.76 -26.01 -8.00
C ASN A 339 -0.09 -25.77 -6.63
N ALA A 340 -0.80 -26.05 -5.54
CA ALA A 340 -0.29 -26.07 -4.18
C ALA A 340 -0.38 -27.50 -3.63
N GLU A 341 0.60 -27.91 -2.81
CA GLU A 341 0.63 -29.25 -2.19
C GLU A 341 -0.61 -29.53 -1.33
N LEU A 342 -1.23 -28.48 -0.75
CA LEU A 342 -2.50 -28.58 -0.02
C LEU A 342 -3.63 -29.22 -0.84
N TYR A 343 -3.58 -29.13 -2.18
CA TYR A 343 -4.52 -29.82 -3.06
C TYR A 343 -4.49 -31.34 -2.87
N ASP A 344 -3.32 -31.94 -2.67
CA ASP A 344 -3.17 -33.37 -2.47
C ASP A 344 -3.81 -33.81 -1.13
N TYR A 345 -3.70 -32.98 -0.09
CA TYR A 345 -4.37 -33.21 1.20
C TYR A 345 -5.90 -33.16 1.05
N TRP A 346 -6.41 -32.22 0.26
CA TRP A 346 -7.83 -32.14 -0.05
C TRP A 346 -8.31 -33.38 -0.83
N GLN A 347 -7.55 -33.84 -1.83
CA GLN A 347 -7.91 -35.05 -2.59
C GLN A 347 -7.98 -36.32 -1.72
N ARG A 348 -7.17 -36.38 -0.65
CA ARG A 348 -7.21 -37.47 0.34
C ARG A 348 -8.29 -37.28 1.41
N GLY A 349 -9.03 -36.17 1.40
CA GLY A 349 -10.07 -35.85 2.39
C GLY A 349 -9.52 -35.32 3.73
N GLU A 350 -8.23 -35.00 3.80
CA GLU A 350 -7.55 -34.51 5.01
C GLU A 350 -7.72 -33.01 5.24
N TYR A 351 -8.18 -32.28 4.21
CA TYR A 351 -8.44 -30.84 4.26
C TYR A 351 -9.79 -30.51 3.63
N GLN A 352 -10.56 -29.63 4.27
CA GLN A 352 -11.82 -29.11 3.77
C GLN A 352 -11.79 -27.57 3.85
N PRO A 353 -11.88 -26.85 2.71
CA PRO A 353 -12.07 -25.41 2.73
C PRO A 353 -13.37 -25.04 3.44
N TYR A 354 -13.37 -23.94 4.20
CA TYR A 354 -14.60 -23.44 4.81
C TYR A 354 -15.59 -22.96 3.75
N ASP A 355 -16.87 -23.17 4.04
CA ASP A 355 -17.96 -22.61 3.24
C ASP A 355 -18.13 -21.10 3.48
N GLU A 356 -19.03 -20.48 2.70
CA GLU A 356 -19.25 -19.05 2.74
C GLU A 356 -19.80 -18.55 4.08
N GLU A 357 -20.74 -19.29 4.69
CA GLU A 357 -21.37 -18.88 5.94
C GLU A 357 -20.37 -18.95 7.08
N THR A 358 -19.61 -20.04 7.17
CA THR A 358 -18.52 -20.22 8.14
C THR A 358 -17.47 -19.12 8.01
N LEU A 359 -17.05 -18.79 6.79
CA LEU A 359 -16.11 -17.68 6.56
C LEU A 359 -16.71 -16.33 6.93
N THR A 360 -17.99 -16.10 6.66
CA THR A 360 -18.67 -14.86 7.02
C THR A 360 -18.69 -14.69 8.53
N GLU A 361 -19.07 -15.72 9.29
CA GLU A 361 -19.10 -15.70 10.76
C GLU A 361 -17.70 -15.54 11.36
N LEU A 362 -16.71 -16.24 10.82
CA LEU A 362 -15.30 -16.05 11.19
C LEU A 362 -14.86 -14.59 10.99
N LEU A 363 -15.18 -13.99 9.84
CA LEU A 363 -14.83 -12.60 9.56
C LEU A 363 -15.53 -11.62 10.51
N VAL A 364 -16.80 -11.86 10.87
CA VAL A 364 -17.50 -11.07 11.89
C VAL A 364 -16.76 -11.15 13.22
N ALA A 365 -16.44 -12.37 13.68
CA ALA A 365 -15.75 -12.63 14.93
C ALA A 365 -14.34 -12.05 14.98
N CYS A 366 -13.58 -12.09 13.88
CA CYS A 366 -12.26 -11.46 13.82
C CYS A 366 -12.37 -9.93 13.81
N LYS A 367 -13.31 -9.36 13.03
CA LYS A 367 -13.39 -7.89 12.83
C LYS A 367 -13.76 -7.12 14.09
N VAL A 368 -14.51 -7.70 15.03
CA VAL A 368 -14.84 -7.07 16.31
C VAL A 368 -13.64 -6.98 17.26
N GLN A 369 -12.62 -7.82 17.07
CA GLN A 369 -11.42 -7.85 17.91
C GLN A 369 -10.36 -6.81 17.49
N VAL A 370 -10.50 -6.23 16.30
CA VAL A 370 -9.42 -5.41 15.70
C VAL A 370 -9.28 -4.07 16.44
N PRO A 371 -8.09 -3.77 16.99
CA PRO A 371 -7.83 -2.50 17.65
C PRO A 371 -7.97 -1.30 16.70
N ARG A 372 -8.21 -0.13 17.28
CA ARG A 372 -8.48 1.12 16.56
C ARG A 372 -7.27 1.63 15.79
N TYR A 373 -6.06 1.38 16.29
CA TYR A 373 -4.80 1.73 15.63
C TYR A 373 -4.46 0.85 14.41
N VAL A 374 -5.22 -0.22 14.15
CA VAL A 374 -4.90 -1.20 13.11
C VAL A 374 -5.66 -0.91 11.81
N ARG A 375 -4.97 -1.03 10.68
CA ARG A 375 -5.61 -0.99 9.36
C ARG A 375 -5.76 -2.38 8.73
N LEU A 376 -7.00 -2.84 8.57
CA LEU A 376 -7.28 -4.04 7.76
C LEU A 376 -7.27 -3.73 6.26
N ASN A 377 -6.10 -3.81 5.62
CA ASN A 377 -5.91 -3.45 4.22
C ASN A 377 -6.76 -4.30 3.28
N ARG A 378 -6.74 -5.61 3.50
CA ARG A 378 -7.43 -6.58 2.65
C ARG A 378 -8.03 -7.70 3.49
N VAL A 379 -9.24 -8.07 3.14
CA VAL A 379 -9.99 -9.19 3.71
C VAL A 379 -10.31 -10.07 2.51
N ILE A 380 -9.56 -11.17 2.38
CA ILE A 380 -9.50 -12.13 1.26
C ILE A 380 -8.66 -11.71 0.07
N ARG A 381 -7.95 -12.69 -0.48
CA ARG A 381 -7.02 -12.53 -1.59
C ARG A 381 -7.76 -12.39 -2.94
N ASP A 382 -7.15 -11.70 -3.91
CA ASP A 382 -7.61 -11.73 -5.31
C ASP A 382 -6.91 -12.93 -5.94
N PHE A 383 -7.52 -14.10 -5.86
CA PHE A 383 -7.23 -15.11 -6.86
C PHE A 383 -8.36 -15.11 -7.88
N PRO A 384 -8.04 -15.25 -9.18
CA PRO A 384 -9.05 -15.58 -10.17
C PRO A 384 -9.86 -16.77 -9.68
N THR A 385 -11.18 -16.61 -9.62
CA THR A 385 -12.09 -17.63 -9.07
C THR A 385 -12.06 -18.93 -9.87
N THR A 386 -11.56 -18.87 -11.11
CA THR A 386 -11.28 -20.01 -11.99
C THR A 386 -10.20 -20.93 -11.44
N ASN A 387 -9.28 -20.43 -10.63
CA ASN A 387 -8.21 -21.25 -10.01
C ASN A 387 -8.62 -21.82 -8.65
N VAL A 388 -9.75 -21.40 -8.10
CA VAL A 388 -10.23 -21.86 -6.79
C VAL A 388 -10.96 -23.18 -6.98
N VAL A 389 -10.35 -24.26 -6.49
CA VAL A 389 -10.87 -25.62 -6.62
C VAL A 389 -12.18 -25.77 -5.85
N ALA A 390 -12.14 -25.47 -4.55
CA ALA A 390 -13.26 -25.61 -3.62
C ALA A 390 -13.21 -24.49 -2.55
N GLY A 391 -14.32 -24.31 -1.83
CA GLY A 391 -14.50 -23.22 -0.85
C GLY A 391 -15.14 -21.96 -1.45
N ASN A 392 -15.00 -20.83 -0.75
CA ASN A 392 -15.63 -19.58 -1.18
C ASN A 392 -15.02 -18.98 -2.45
N LYS A 393 -15.89 -18.64 -3.41
CA LYS A 393 -15.55 -17.96 -4.67
C LYS A 393 -16.02 -16.50 -4.72
N LYS A 394 -16.69 -15.97 -3.69
CA LYS A 394 -17.16 -14.59 -3.68
C LYS A 394 -16.02 -13.61 -3.42
N ALA A 395 -15.89 -12.61 -4.30
CA ALA A 395 -14.91 -11.55 -4.19
C ALA A 395 -15.31 -10.39 -3.24
N ASN A 396 -16.55 -10.38 -2.74
CA ASN A 396 -17.13 -9.28 -1.95
C ASN A 396 -17.43 -9.65 -0.48
N LEU A 397 -16.84 -10.73 0.05
CA LEU A 397 -17.05 -11.19 1.44
C LEU A 397 -16.82 -10.12 2.51
N ARG A 398 -15.90 -9.16 2.30
CA ARG A 398 -15.76 -8.02 3.22
C ARG A 398 -17.07 -7.25 3.40
N GLN A 399 -17.81 -7.02 2.31
CA GLN A 399 -19.08 -6.31 2.35
C GLN A 399 -20.15 -7.15 3.05
N ILE A 400 -20.17 -8.45 2.76
CA ILE A 400 -21.11 -9.40 3.37
C ILE A 400 -20.91 -9.44 4.89
N ALA A 401 -19.67 -9.59 5.36
CA ALA A 401 -19.36 -9.58 6.79
C ALA A 401 -19.73 -8.23 7.45
N LEU A 402 -19.49 -7.09 6.80
CA LEU A 402 -19.87 -5.78 7.34
C LEU A 402 -21.39 -5.60 7.44
N ASN A 403 -22.16 -6.11 6.48
CA ASN A 403 -23.62 -6.08 6.55
C ASN A 403 -24.12 -6.95 7.72
N ARG A 404 -23.57 -8.16 7.88
CA ARG A 404 -23.91 -9.06 8.99
C ARG A 404 -23.56 -8.45 10.35
N MET A 405 -22.43 -7.74 10.45
CA MET A 405 -22.08 -6.98 11.65
C MET A 405 -23.14 -5.91 11.95
N ALA A 406 -23.54 -5.12 10.95
CA ALA A 406 -24.53 -4.05 11.11
C ALA A 406 -25.91 -4.59 11.55
N GLU A 407 -26.37 -5.72 10.97
CA GLU A 407 -27.60 -6.40 11.37
C GLU A 407 -27.59 -6.83 12.85
N ARG A 408 -26.41 -7.07 13.42
CA ARG A 408 -26.21 -7.46 14.83
C ARG A 408 -25.85 -6.29 15.75
N GLY A 409 -25.85 -5.05 15.24
CA GLY A 409 -25.39 -3.88 16.00
C GLY A 409 -23.89 -3.89 16.33
N LEU A 410 -23.10 -4.72 15.66
CA LEU A 410 -21.66 -4.79 15.83
C LEU A 410 -20.94 -3.77 14.93
N GLN A 411 -19.85 -3.21 15.44
CA GLN A 411 -19.03 -2.24 14.71
C GLN A 411 -17.59 -2.72 14.58
N CYS A 412 -16.93 -2.33 13.49
CA CYS A 412 -15.52 -2.61 13.25
C CYS A 412 -14.70 -1.34 13.46
N ASN A 413 -13.78 -1.38 14.42
CA ASN A 413 -13.02 -0.22 14.86
C ASN A 413 -11.73 0.05 14.07
N CYS A 414 -11.34 -0.84 13.14
CA CYS A 414 -10.12 -0.66 12.35
C CYS A 414 -10.13 0.67 11.55
N ILE A 415 -8.94 1.23 11.30
CA ILE A 415 -8.71 2.46 10.54
C ILE A 415 -9.54 2.52 9.26
N ARG A 416 -9.52 1.45 8.45
CA ARG A 416 -10.18 1.40 7.14
C ARG A 416 -11.71 1.53 7.21
N CYS A 417 -12.32 1.17 8.34
CA CYS A 417 -13.76 1.32 8.54
C CYS A 417 -14.13 2.72 9.04
N ARG A 418 -13.16 3.48 9.57
CA ARG A 418 -13.34 4.82 10.13
C ARG A 418 -12.83 5.96 9.23
N GLU A 419 -12.04 5.72 8.18
CA GLU A 419 -11.54 6.78 7.27
C GLU A 419 -12.68 7.75 6.82
N VAL A 420 -12.48 9.07 6.88
CA VAL A 420 -13.48 10.11 6.49
C VAL A 420 -13.95 10.02 5.03
N ARG A 421 -13.20 9.27 4.21
CA ARG A 421 -13.48 9.02 2.81
C ARG A 421 -13.54 10.25 1.92
N ARG A 422 -14.75 10.64 1.53
CA ARG A 422 -15.00 11.79 0.65
C ARG A 422 -15.70 12.92 1.40
N HIS A 423 -16.03 12.70 2.67
CA HIS A 423 -16.63 13.74 3.49
C HIS A 423 -15.55 14.79 3.72
N LYS A 424 -15.85 16.03 3.33
CA LYS A 424 -15.05 17.19 3.71
C LYS A 424 -15.20 17.37 5.21
N VAL A 425 -14.10 17.64 5.87
CA VAL A 425 -14.03 17.79 7.33
C VAL A 425 -13.21 19.04 7.57
N THR A 426 -13.69 19.96 8.40
CA THR A 426 -12.96 21.16 8.80
C THR A 426 -12.13 20.91 10.06
N ARG A 427 -11.32 21.88 10.50
CA ARG A 427 -10.50 21.73 11.71
C ARG A 427 -11.37 21.67 12.97
N GLU A 428 -12.52 22.36 12.95
CA GLU A 428 -13.49 22.43 14.03
C GLU A 428 -14.29 21.13 14.18
N ASP A 429 -14.40 20.35 13.10
CA ASP A 429 -15.11 19.06 13.08
C ASP A 429 -14.32 17.92 13.73
N VAL A 430 -13.03 18.12 14.09
CA VAL A 430 -12.14 17.06 14.56
C VAL A 430 -11.50 17.34 15.91
N GLN A 431 -11.37 16.28 16.69
CA GLN A 431 -10.73 16.27 17.99
C GLN A 431 -9.51 15.36 17.99
N LEU A 432 -8.43 15.81 18.64
CA LEU A 432 -7.25 14.98 18.84
C LEU A 432 -7.54 13.91 19.90
N ARG A 433 -7.30 12.65 19.56
CA ARG A 433 -7.36 11.50 20.46
C ARG A 433 -5.99 10.81 20.47
N ILE A 434 -5.65 10.22 21.61
CA ILE A 434 -4.40 9.50 21.80
C ILE A 434 -4.73 8.15 22.41
N GLU A 435 -4.41 7.07 21.70
CA GLU A 435 -4.51 5.71 22.19
C GLU A 435 -3.10 5.16 22.43
N THR A 436 -2.81 4.81 23.69
CA THR A 436 -1.52 4.25 24.10
C THR A 436 -1.64 2.74 24.26
N TYR A 437 -0.65 2.00 23.76
CA TYR A 437 -0.56 0.57 23.96
C TYR A 437 0.90 0.12 24.09
N GLU A 438 1.14 -0.87 24.97
CA GLU A 438 2.48 -1.40 25.18
C GLU A 438 2.86 -2.42 24.11
N THR A 439 4.16 -2.54 23.85
CA THR A 439 4.74 -3.70 23.20
C THR A 439 5.80 -4.31 24.11
N ASP A 440 6.49 -5.34 23.63
CA ASP A 440 7.60 -5.94 24.37
C ASP A 440 8.91 -5.14 24.29
N ALA A 441 8.95 -4.03 23.53
CA ALA A 441 10.16 -3.21 23.37
C ALA A 441 9.89 -1.70 23.30
N THR A 442 8.65 -1.28 23.13
CA THR A 442 8.27 0.13 22.96
C THR A 442 6.90 0.40 23.59
N THR A 443 6.70 1.62 24.08
CA THR A 443 5.37 2.17 24.31
C THR A 443 4.93 2.88 23.03
N GLU A 444 3.79 2.49 22.46
CA GLU A 444 3.26 3.07 21.23
C GLU A 444 2.10 4.03 21.52
N HIS A 445 2.09 5.16 20.82
CA HIS A 445 1.01 6.13 20.85
C HIS A 445 0.43 6.31 19.44
N PHE A 446 -0.84 6.01 19.28
CA PHE A 446 -1.62 6.30 18.10
C PHE A 446 -2.37 7.63 18.31
N LEU A 447 -1.82 8.70 17.75
CA LEU A 447 -2.42 10.03 17.77
C LEU A 447 -3.35 10.14 16.56
N SER A 448 -4.61 10.53 16.75
CA SER A 448 -5.60 10.63 15.67
C SER A 448 -6.45 11.88 15.77
N PHE A 449 -6.76 12.48 14.62
CA PHE A 449 -7.84 13.46 14.52
C PHE A 449 -9.12 12.74 14.09
N GLU A 450 -10.14 12.80 14.96
CA GLU A 450 -11.39 12.07 14.80
C GLU A 450 -12.60 13.01 14.91
N THR A 451 -13.62 12.79 14.09
CA THR A 451 -14.90 13.51 14.15
C THR A 451 -15.80 12.97 15.25
N ASP A 452 -16.86 13.71 15.58
CA ASP A 452 -17.87 13.29 16.56
C ASP A 452 -18.59 11.98 16.17
N ASP A 453 -18.71 11.69 14.87
CA ASP A 453 -19.29 10.44 14.33
C ASP A 453 -18.25 9.33 14.09
N ASP A 454 -17.13 9.41 14.80
CA ASP A 454 -16.06 8.40 14.85
C ASP A 454 -15.32 8.20 13.52
N LYS A 455 -15.19 9.25 12.71
CA LYS A 455 -14.42 9.21 11.45
C LYS A 455 -13.02 9.76 11.62
N LEU A 456 -12.06 9.09 11.01
CA LEU A 456 -10.64 9.38 11.09
C LEU A 456 -10.20 10.30 9.95
N ALA A 457 -9.79 11.52 10.29
CA ALA A 457 -9.33 12.56 9.35
C ALA A 457 -7.80 12.52 9.13
N GLY A 458 -7.04 12.12 10.14
CA GLY A 458 -5.60 11.92 10.06
C GLY A 458 -5.06 11.22 11.31
N PHE A 459 -3.85 10.68 11.23
CA PHE A 459 -3.20 10.03 12.36
C PHE A 459 -1.67 10.06 12.26
N LEU A 460 -1.02 9.83 13.40
CA LEU A 460 0.42 9.65 13.56
C LEU A 460 0.68 8.46 14.49
N ARG A 461 1.72 7.67 14.16
CA ARG A 461 2.24 6.58 15.00
C ARG A 461 3.54 7.02 15.64
N LEU A 462 3.54 7.27 16.94
CA LEU A 462 4.71 7.57 17.74
C LEU A 462 5.11 6.32 18.53
N SER A 463 6.39 5.98 18.48
CA SER A 463 6.98 4.85 19.19
C SER A 463 8.05 5.35 20.14
N LEU A 464 7.99 4.91 21.39
CA LEU A 464 8.92 5.24 22.45
C LEU A 464 9.65 3.95 22.89
N PRO A 465 10.85 3.67 22.35
CA PRO A 465 11.65 2.50 22.74
C PRO A 465 12.04 2.46 24.22
N HIS A 466 11.78 1.34 24.90
CA HIS A 466 12.09 1.25 26.32
C HIS A 466 13.59 1.50 26.58
N LYS A 467 13.89 2.32 27.58
CA LYS A 467 15.27 2.75 27.91
C LYS A 467 16.02 1.77 28.81
N ASP A 468 15.37 0.70 29.26
CA ASP A 468 15.93 -0.33 30.13
C ASP A 468 16.73 -1.40 29.37
N ALA A 469 16.67 -1.40 28.03
CA ALA A 469 17.46 -2.26 27.17
C ALA A 469 18.23 -1.45 26.11
N PRO A 470 19.45 -1.87 25.73
CA PRO A 470 20.20 -1.25 24.63
C PRO A 470 19.43 -1.33 23.32
N HIS A 471 19.45 -0.24 22.56
CA HIS A 471 18.84 -0.22 21.23
C HIS A 471 19.67 -1.07 20.25
N PRO A 472 19.08 -1.97 19.45
CA PRO A 472 19.82 -2.85 18.53
C PRO A 472 20.48 -2.09 17.36
N LEU A 473 20.01 -0.88 17.08
CA LEU A 473 20.62 0.08 16.15
C LEU A 473 21.21 1.24 16.96
N PRO A 474 22.52 1.27 17.23
CA PRO A 474 23.15 2.33 18.03
C PRO A 474 22.87 3.74 17.49
N GLU A 475 22.72 3.88 16.17
CA GLU A 475 22.38 5.15 15.52
C GLU A 475 20.98 5.71 15.91
N LEU A 476 20.11 4.88 16.50
CA LEU A 476 18.78 5.26 16.99
C LEU A 476 18.68 5.27 18.51
N GLU A 477 19.80 5.09 19.23
CA GLU A 477 19.80 5.20 20.69
C GLU A 477 19.31 6.58 21.14
N ASN A 478 18.52 6.62 22.23
CA ASN A 478 17.88 7.84 22.75
C ASN A 478 16.95 8.59 21.78
N HIS A 479 16.50 7.95 20.69
CA HIS A 479 15.50 8.52 19.79
C HIS A 479 14.10 8.00 20.13
N ALA A 480 13.13 8.91 20.21
CA ALA A 480 11.75 8.57 19.92
C ALA A 480 11.58 8.40 18.40
N MET A 481 10.55 7.69 17.95
CA MET A 481 10.38 7.37 16.53
C MET A 481 8.97 7.67 16.03
N ILE A 482 8.87 8.52 14.99
CA ILE A 482 7.65 8.68 14.20
C ILE A 482 7.66 7.62 13.08
N ARG A 483 6.76 6.64 13.19
CA ARG A 483 6.66 5.49 12.27
C ARG A 483 5.71 5.76 11.09
N GLU A 484 4.75 6.65 11.28
CA GLU A 484 3.80 7.03 10.23
C GLU A 484 3.17 8.40 10.52
N VAL A 485 2.96 9.19 9.47
CA VAL A 485 2.04 10.34 9.48
C VAL A 485 1.14 10.19 8.26
N HIS A 486 -0.16 10.28 8.46
CA HIS A 486 -1.14 10.15 7.38
C HIS A 486 -2.30 11.10 7.58
N VAL A 487 -2.57 11.96 6.60
CA VAL A 487 -3.73 12.87 6.57
C VAL A 487 -4.56 12.55 5.32
N TYR A 488 -5.86 12.33 5.50
CA TYR A 488 -6.75 12.01 4.38
C TYR A 488 -7.07 13.25 3.54
N GLY A 489 -7.20 13.07 2.23
CA GLY A 489 -7.30 14.13 1.22
C GLY A 489 -8.36 15.21 1.50
N PRO A 490 -9.59 14.86 1.92
CA PRO A 490 -10.59 15.87 2.28
C PRO A 490 -10.20 16.78 3.45
N ALA A 491 -9.19 16.41 4.24
CA ALA A 491 -8.65 17.17 5.36
C ALA A 491 -7.27 17.81 5.04
N LEU A 492 -6.72 17.63 3.84
CA LEU A 492 -5.45 18.26 3.43
C LEU A 492 -5.59 19.78 3.18
N ASN A 493 -6.80 20.25 2.82
CA ASN A 493 -7.06 21.66 2.49
C ASN A 493 -7.25 22.56 3.72
N LEU A 494 -7.03 22.05 4.94
CA LEU A 494 -7.18 22.79 6.20
C LEU A 494 -6.06 23.82 6.45
N GLY A 495 -5.26 24.14 5.43
CA GLY A 495 -4.16 25.10 5.51
C GLY A 495 -4.07 26.10 4.34
N GLU A 496 -5.02 26.12 3.40
CA GLU A 496 -4.95 27.03 2.22
C GLU A 496 -5.79 28.32 2.36
N GLY A 497 -6.41 28.56 3.51
CA GLY A 497 -7.30 29.70 3.71
C GLY A 497 -6.89 30.63 4.85
N SER A 498 -5.89 31.49 4.64
CA SER A 498 -5.91 32.90 5.08
C SER A 498 -4.57 33.57 4.78
N SER A 499 -4.62 34.74 4.17
CA SER A 499 -3.55 35.74 4.16
C SER A 499 -3.18 36.12 5.61
N GLY A 500 -2.16 35.46 6.15
CA GLY A 500 -1.68 35.67 7.51
C GLY A 500 -0.66 34.61 7.88
N GLU A 501 0.63 34.97 7.83
CA GLU A 501 1.73 34.12 8.26
C GLU A 501 1.51 33.71 9.73
N ALA A 502 1.55 32.39 9.99
CA ALA A 502 1.65 31.72 11.30
C ALA A 502 0.41 31.13 12.01
N GLN A 503 -0.83 31.14 11.49
CA GLN A 503 -1.99 30.62 12.27
C GLN A 503 -2.81 29.42 11.73
N HIS A 504 -2.49 28.81 10.58
CA HIS A 504 -3.13 27.56 10.16
C HIS A 504 -2.10 26.46 9.83
N MET A 505 -1.49 25.87 10.87
CA MET A 505 -0.77 24.60 10.73
C MET A 505 -1.78 23.49 10.41
N GLY A 506 -1.68 22.85 9.24
CA GLY A 506 -2.55 21.71 8.91
C GLY A 506 -2.39 20.54 9.89
N LEU A 507 -3.38 19.62 9.92
CA LEU A 507 -3.47 18.51 10.88
C LEU A 507 -2.17 17.69 11.03
N GLY A 508 -1.44 17.46 9.94
CA GLY A 508 -0.17 16.72 9.97
C GLY A 508 0.90 17.41 10.82
N SER A 509 0.94 18.75 10.76
CA SER A 509 1.89 19.56 11.52
C SER A 509 1.53 19.59 13.02
N GLU A 510 0.24 19.65 13.36
CA GLU A 510 -0.21 19.52 14.75
C GLU A 510 0.14 18.15 15.35
N LEU A 511 -0.05 17.07 14.58
CA LEU A 511 0.34 15.72 15.00
C LEU A 511 1.85 15.61 15.28
N ILE A 512 2.69 16.13 14.38
CA ILE A 512 4.15 16.10 14.54
C ILE A 512 4.58 16.94 15.75
N HIS A 513 3.98 18.11 15.95
CA HIS A 513 4.26 18.95 17.12
C HIS A 513 3.92 18.22 18.43
N LYS A 514 2.73 17.60 18.51
CA LYS A 514 2.33 16.84 19.69
C LYS A 514 3.25 15.63 19.92
N ALA A 515 3.69 14.95 18.86
CA ALA A 515 4.63 13.84 18.97
C ALA A 515 5.98 14.27 19.55
N LYS A 516 6.50 15.44 19.16
CA LYS A 516 7.72 16.02 19.74
C LYS A 516 7.55 16.35 21.22
N GLU A 517 6.43 16.96 21.60
CA GLU A 517 6.10 17.26 22.99
C GLU A 517 6.10 15.99 23.84
N MET A 518 5.35 14.95 23.42
CA MET A 518 5.27 13.68 24.14
C MET A 518 6.62 12.97 24.25
N ALA A 519 7.42 12.99 23.17
CA ALA A 519 8.75 12.39 23.19
C ALA A 519 9.69 13.11 24.16
N ARG A 520 9.65 14.45 24.20
CA ARG A 520 10.44 15.26 25.13
C ARG A 520 10.01 15.00 26.58
N ASP A 521 8.71 14.96 26.85
CA ASP A 521 8.16 14.73 28.18
C ASP A 521 8.48 13.30 28.69
N ALA A 522 8.59 12.33 27.77
CA ALA A 522 9.10 10.99 28.06
C ALA A 522 10.65 10.93 28.19
N GLY A 523 11.33 12.06 28.12
CA GLY A 523 12.77 12.24 28.35
C GLY A 523 13.66 11.79 27.21
N TYR A 524 13.19 11.76 25.96
CA TYR A 524 14.05 11.48 24.80
C TYR A 524 14.76 12.77 24.37
N GLY A 525 16.05 12.66 24.06
CA GLY A 525 16.84 13.80 23.60
C GLY A 525 16.59 14.18 22.14
N ARG A 526 16.20 13.19 21.32
CA ARG A 526 16.01 13.34 19.88
C ARG A 526 14.78 12.57 19.41
N ILE A 527 14.27 12.94 18.23
CA ILE A 527 13.20 12.22 17.55
C ILE A 527 13.62 11.92 16.11
N ALA A 528 13.46 10.67 15.70
CA ALA A 528 13.65 10.23 14.33
C ALA A 528 12.30 10.04 13.62
N VAL A 529 12.30 10.14 12.30
CA VAL A 529 11.15 9.75 11.47
C VAL A 529 11.61 8.84 10.33
N ILE A 530 10.86 7.76 10.09
CA ILE A 530 11.06 6.87 8.95
C ILE A 530 10.51 7.49 7.64
N SER A 531 11.02 8.66 7.27
CA SER A 531 10.55 9.36 6.08
C SER A 531 10.79 8.54 4.81
N ALA A 532 9.81 8.51 3.91
CA ALA A 532 10.01 8.07 2.54
C ALA A 532 10.86 9.09 1.78
N ILE A 533 11.49 8.66 0.69
CA ILE A 533 12.41 9.47 -0.10
C ILE A 533 11.78 10.83 -0.48
N GLY A 534 10.58 10.79 -1.05
CA GLY A 534 9.81 11.93 -1.51
C GLY A 534 9.13 12.77 -0.41
N THR A 535 9.28 12.41 0.87
CA THR A 535 8.73 13.19 2.00
C THR A 535 9.80 13.82 2.88
N ARG A 536 11.09 13.57 2.63
CA ARG A 536 12.21 14.16 3.38
C ARG A 536 12.14 15.68 3.44
N GLU A 537 11.89 16.34 2.31
CA GLU A 537 11.79 17.80 2.25
C GLU A 537 10.66 18.38 3.10
N TYR A 538 9.55 17.66 3.24
CA TYR A 538 8.44 18.10 4.07
C TYR A 538 8.87 18.19 5.54
N TYR A 539 9.59 17.18 6.03
CA TYR A 539 10.12 17.20 7.40
C TYR A 539 11.24 18.23 7.58
N ALA A 540 12.10 18.39 6.58
CA ALA A 540 13.18 19.37 6.64
C ALA A 540 12.66 20.81 6.69
N LYS A 541 11.82 21.18 5.72
CA LYS A 541 11.34 22.55 5.51
C LYS A 541 10.38 23.02 6.60
N TYR A 542 9.47 22.16 7.04
CA TYR A 542 8.36 22.57 7.90
C TYR A 542 8.51 22.15 9.36
N HIS A 543 9.40 21.19 9.65
CA HIS A 543 9.48 20.56 10.97
C HIS A 543 10.89 20.52 11.55
N ASN A 544 11.87 21.20 10.94
CA ASN A 544 13.25 21.26 11.41
C ASN A 544 13.88 19.88 11.65
N PHE A 545 13.59 18.92 10.78
CA PHE A 545 14.33 17.66 10.72
C PHE A 545 15.53 17.79 9.78
N GLN A 546 16.59 17.03 10.02
CA GLN A 546 17.76 16.96 9.17
C GLN A 546 18.07 15.49 8.86
N MET A 547 18.72 15.24 7.72
CA MET A 547 19.15 13.88 7.39
C MET A 547 20.32 13.49 8.30
N ASP A 548 20.18 12.37 9.01
CA ASP A 548 21.17 11.81 9.92
C ASP A 548 21.24 10.30 9.68
N GLY A 549 22.32 9.86 9.02
CA GLY A 549 22.45 8.49 8.56
C GLY A 549 21.34 8.08 7.58
N LEU A 550 20.48 7.14 8.00
CA LEU A 550 19.39 6.57 7.18
C LEU A 550 17.99 7.14 7.50
N TYR A 551 17.93 8.12 8.42
CA TYR A 551 16.70 8.69 8.96
C TYR A 551 16.72 10.21 8.88
N MET A 552 15.55 10.82 9.02
CA MET A 552 15.45 12.25 9.30
C MET A 552 15.31 12.40 10.82
N THR A 553 16.14 13.23 11.46
CA THR A 553 16.15 13.42 12.92
C THR A 553 15.98 14.89 13.30
N ALA A 554 15.43 15.14 14.47
CA ALA A 554 15.34 16.47 15.06
C ALA A 554 15.68 16.39 16.55
N ASP A 555 16.40 17.40 17.05
CA ASP A 555 16.68 17.53 18.48
C ASP A 555 15.41 18.01 19.21
N LEU A 556 15.16 17.42 20.39
CA LEU A 556 14.03 17.77 21.25
C LEU A 556 14.44 18.69 22.41
N MET A 557 15.73 18.71 22.72
CA MET A 557 16.31 19.58 23.73
C MET A 557 16.70 20.91 23.08
N VAL A 558 16.13 22.02 23.56
CA VAL A 558 16.63 23.35 23.21
C VAL A 558 17.89 23.60 24.04
N ASN A 559 18.97 24.06 23.42
CA ASN A 559 20.17 24.53 24.12
C ASN A 559 19.77 25.48 25.26
N GLY A 560 19.84 25.03 26.53
CA GLY A 560 19.50 25.91 27.66
C GLY A 560 19.16 25.27 29.01
N GLU A 561 18.93 23.96 29.11
CA GLU A 561 18.73 23.32 30.42
C GLU A 561 19.80 22.24 30.63
N LEU A 562 20.88 22.68 31.29
CA LEU A 562 21.90 21.86 31.95
C LEU A 562 21.65 21.88 33.46
#